data_AF-A0A0D0PSH1-F1
#
_entry.id   AF-A0A0D0PSH1-F1
#
_cell.length_a   1.000
_cell.length_b   1.000
_cell.length_c   1.000
_cell.angle_alpha   90.00
_cell.angle_beta   90.00
_cell.angle_gamma   90.00
#
_symmetry.space_group_name_H-M   'P 1'
#
loop_
_entity.id
_entity.type
_entity.pdbx_description
1 polymer ?
#
loop_
_entity_poly.entity_id
_entity_poly.type
_entity_poly.pdbx_seq_one_letter_code
_entity_poly.pdbx_strand_id
1 'polypeptide(L)'
;MLMHRTSPTDEDTRTCFWPRVRQFAVPPAMIETATARRESGDWGGACAAARFDVELGVRAVARTYGPELAGQLRSDLRHLAPDLLRWHLPRTAPDVVVALTDGQTAWPSQRPSCRTVVGLFGRPSYVDEDDPDYRPELPPEWARVVQLER
;
A
#
# COMPACT_ATOMS: atom_id res chain seq x y z
N MET A 1 21.73 -4.84 -21.21
CA MET A 1 20.72 -5.74 -20.64
C MET A 1 21.19 -6.14 -19.24
N LEU A 2 20.92 -5.31 -18.24
CA LEU A 2 21.29 -5.58 -16.84
C LEU A 2 20.14 -6.37 -16.20
N MET A 3 20.37 -7.65 -15.97
CA MET A 3 19.50 -8.51 -15.18
C MET A 3 19.71 -8.13 -13.71
N HIS A 4 18.79 -7.37 -13.12
CA HIS A 4 18.76 -7.17 -11.67
C HIS A 4 18.55 -8.53 -11.00
N ARG A 5 19.61 -9.12 -10.48
CA ARG A 5 19.56 -10.36 -9.70
C ARG A 5 18.99 -9.98 -8.34
N THR A 6 17.70 -10.22 -8.11
CA THR A 6 17.06 -10.04 -6.81
C THR A 6 17.70 -11.02 -5.83
N SER A 7 18.28 -10.48 -4.75
CA SER A 7 18.88 -11.27 -3.67
C SER A 7 17.80 -11.96 -2.85
N PRO A 8 18.05 -13.15 -2.27
CA PRO A 8 17.05 -13.95 -1.53
C PRO A 8 16.42 -13.18 -0.35
N THR A 9 17.14 -12.22 0.24
CA THR A 9 16.62 -11.32 1.27
C THR A 9 15.49 -10.41 0.77
N ASP A 10 15.52 -10.02 -0.51
CA ASP A 10 14.55 -9.13 -1.17
C ASP A 10 13.25 -9.89 -1.59
N GLU A 11 13.29 -11.22 -1.54
CA GLU A 11 12.15 -12.10 -1.80
C GLU A 11 11.42 -12.45 -0.49
N ASP A 12 12.16 -12.67 0.60
CA ASP A 12 11.63 -12.83 1.96
C ASP A 12 10.94 -11.55 2.49
N THR A 13 11.53 -10.37 2.22
CA THR A 13 10.93 -9.07 2.58
C THR A 13 9.59 -8.84 1.88
N ARG A 14 9.49 -9.18 0.59
CA ARG A 14 8.26 -9.12 -0.20
C ARG A 14 7.19 -10.04 0.36
N THR A 15 7.57 -11.25 0.78
CA THR A 15 6.62 -12.28 1.22
C THR A 15 6.02 -11.98 2.60
N CYS A 16 6.80 -11.47 3.56
CA CYS A 16 6.28 -11.10 4.89
C CYS A 16 5.42 -9.83 4.89
N PHE A 17 5.71 -8.86 4.02
CA PHE A 17 4.98 -7.59 4.00
C PHE A 17 3.60 -7.72 3.31
N TRP A 18 3.51 -8.62 2.32
CA TRP A 18 2.38 -8.71 1.40
C TRP A 18 1.01 -9.03 2.04
N PRO A 19 0.90 -9.92 3.07
CA PRO A 19 -0.38 -10.20 3.72
C PRO A 19 -0.98 -8.97 4.41
N ARG A 20 -0.16 -8.19 5.13
CA ARG A 20 -0.62 -6.98 5.85
C ARG A 20 -0.90 -5.83 4.89
N VAL A 21 -0.15 -5.72 3.80
CA VAL A 21 -0.46 -4.75 2.74
C VAL A 21 -1.84 -5.03 2.15
N ARG A 22 -2.15 -6.29 1.83
CA ARG A 22 -3.46 -6.69 1.25
C ARG A 22 -4.65 -6.24 2.11
N GLN A 23 -4.53 -6.35 3.43
CA GLN A 23 -5.58 -5.95 4.38
C GLN A 23 -6.03 -4.48 4.19
N PHE A 24 -5.10 -3.58 3.87
CA PHE A 24 -5.39 -2.14 3.73
C PHE A 24 -5.32 -1.65 2.27
N ALA A 25 -4.81 -2.49 1.38
CA ALA A 25 -4.50 -2.19 0.01
C ALA A 25 -5.72 -1.92 -0.87
N VAL A 26 -6.81 -2.64 -0.58
CA VAL A 26 -8.05 -2.68 -1.35
C VAL A 26 -9.20 -2.67 -0.33
N PRO A 27 -9.59 -1.48 0.17
CA PRO A 27 -10.67 -1.38 1.15
C PRO A 27 -12.02 -1.78 0.52
N PRO A 28 -13.02 -2.25 1.30
CA PRO A 28 -14.34 -2.64 0.77
C PRO A 28 -14.99 -1.58 -0.12
N ALA A 29 -14.93 -0.30 0.27
CA ALA A 29 -15.46 0.82 -0.53
C ALA A 29 -14.80 0.94 -1.92
N MET A 30 -13.53 0.54 -2.07
CA MET A 30 -12.85 0.49 -3.37
C MET A 30 -13.44 -0.64 -4.24
N ILE A 31 -13.68 -1.82 -3.66
CA ILE A 31 -14.28 -2.96 -4.35
C ILE A 31 -15.68 -2.61 -4.82
N GLU A 32 -16.49 -2.02 -3.94
CA GLU A 32 -17.87 -1.60 -4.25
C GLU A 32 -17.89 -0.57 -5.38
N THR A 33 -17.09 0.49 -5.27
CA THR A 33 -17.04 1.55 -6.29
C THR A 33 -16.51 1.03 -7.62
N ALA A 34 -15.44 0.22 -7.60
CA ALA A 34 -14.89 -0.37 -8.83
C ALA A 34 -15.88 -1.34 -9.48
N THR A 35 -16.57 -2.15 -8.69
CA THR A 35 -17.59 -3.10 -9.17
C THR A 35 -18.74 -2.37 -9.85
N ALA A 36 -19.31 -1.35 -9.22
CA ALA A 36 -20.39 -0.56 -9.80
C ALA A 36 -19.99 0.07 -11.15
N ARG A 37 -18.75 0.55 -11.27
CA ARG A 37 -18.19 1.12 -12.52
C ARG A 37 -17.99 0.06 -13.60
N ARG A 38 -17.56 -1.16 -13.22
CA ARG A 38 -17.45 -2.29 -14.15
C ARG A 38 -18.81 -2.69 -14.69
N GLU A 39 -19.81 -2.80 -13.82
CA GLU A 39 -21.19 -3.15 -14.20
C GLU A 39 -21.83 -2.11 -15.14
N SER A 40 -21.47 -0.83 -15.00
CA SER A 40 -21.90 0.22 -15.95
C SER A 40 -21.05 0.30 -17.23
N GLY A 41 -20.02 -0.54 -17.38
CA GLY A 41 -19.08 -0.52 -18.51
C GLY A 41 -18.08 0.65 -18.51
N ASP A 42 -17.98 1.38 -17.39
CA ASP A 42 -17.05 2.51 -17.19
C ASP A 42 -15.69 1.99 -16.71
N TRP A 43 -14.95 1.37 -17.62
CA TRP A 43 -13.63 0.79 -17.33
C TRP A 43 -12.61 1.83 -16.82
N GLY A 44 -12.71 3.07 -17.32
CA GLY A 44 -11.86 4.19 -16.88
C GLY A 44 -12.18 4.60 -15.44
N GLY A 45 -13.46 4.72 -15.10
CA GLY A 45 -13.92 4.98 -13.74
C GLY A 45 -13.57 3.85 -12.77
N ALA A 46 -13.62 2.59 -13.22
CA ALA A 46 -13.17 1.44 -12.42
C ALA A 46 -11.67 1.51 -12.10
N CYS A 47 -10.84 1.88 -13.09
CA CYS A 47 -9.40 2.05 -12.89
C CYS A 47 -9.11 3.21 -11.92
N ALA A 48 -9.80 4.34 -12.05
CA ALA A 48 -9.68 5.48 -11.14
C ALA A 48 -10.07 5.11 -9.70
N ALA A 49 -11.18 4.38 -9.50
CA ALA A 49 -11.60 3.90 -8.20
C ALA A 49 -10.55 2.96 -7.56
N ALA A 50 -9.91 2.12 -8.37
CA ALA A 50 -8.84 1.22 -7.95
C ALA A 50 -7.45 1.90 -7.86
N ARG A 51 -7.35 3.20 -8.12
CA ARG A 51 -6.08 3.97 -8.15
C ARG A 51 -5.05 3.36 -9.12
N PHE A 52 -5.50 3.04 -10.32
CA PHE A 52 -4.64 2.75 -11.46
C PHE A 52 -4.53 3.96 -12.37
N ASP A 53 -3.29 4.37 -12.64
CA ASP A 53 -2.99 5.33 -13.69
C ASP A 53 -3.00 4.60 -15.04
N VAL A 54 -3.89 5.03 -15.92
CA VAL A 54 -4.09 4.42 -17.25
C VAL A 54 -3.46 5.32 -18.30
N GLU A 55 -2.34 4.87 -18.89
CA GLU A 55 -1.70 5.54 -20.02
C GLU A 55 -2.26 5.10 -21.38
N LEU A 56 -3.21 4.16 -21.38
CA LEU A 56 -3.82 3.60 -22.57
C LEU A 56 -4.90 4.52 -23.17
N GLY A 57 -4.57 5.17 -24.28
CA GLY A 57 -5.52 6.00 -25.04
C GLY A 57 -6.27 5.22 -26.13
N VAL A 58 -7.51 4.77 -25.88
CA VAL A 58 -8.35 4.09 -26.90
C VAL A 58 -8.51 4.91 -28.19
N ARG A 59 -8.56 6.26 -28.08
CA ARG A 59 -8.59 7.15 -29.25
C ARG A 59 -7.28 7.14 -30.03
N ALA A 60 -6.13 7.03 -29.34
CA ALA A 60 -4.84 6.89 -30.00
C ALA A 60 -4.76 5.55 -30.73
N VAL A 61 -5.23 4.48 -30.11
CA VAL A 61 -5.33 3.14 -30.75
C VAL A 61 -6.19 3.21 -32.01
N ALA A 62 -7.35 3.86 -31.96
CA ALA A 62 -8.21 4.01 -33.13
C ALA A 62 -7.53 4.75 -34.29
N ARG A 63 -6.73 5.79 -33.99
CA ARG A 63 -5.98 6.55 -35.01
C ARG A 63 -4.85 5.75 -35.64
N THR A 64 -4.14 4.95 -34.84
CA THR A 64 -2.95 4.23 -35.30
C THR A 64 -3.26 2.87 -35.91
N TYR A 65 -4.26 2.17 -35.36
CA TYR A 65 -4.55 0.77 -35.67
C TYR A 65 -5.98 0.50 -36.14
N GLY A 66 -6.80 1.54 -36.28
CA GLY A 66 -8.16 1.43 -36.82
C GLY A 66 -9.27 1.19 -35.78
N PRO A 67 -10.53 1.41 -36.17
CA PRO A 67 -11.68 1.35 -35.28
C PRO A 67 -12.00 -0.07 -34.79
N GLU A 68 -11.69 -1.11 -35.57
CA GLU A 68 -11.94 -2.51 -35.22
C GLU A 68 -11.12 -2.93 -33.99
N LEU A 69 -9.79 -2.71 -34.02
CA LEU A 69 -8.91 -3.03 -32.90
C LEU A 69 -9.26 -2.18 -31.67
N ALA A 70 -9.56 -0.89 -31.87
CA ALA A 70 -10.01 -0.04 -30.77
C ALA A 70 -11.34 -0.51 -30.18
N GLY A 71 -12.22 -1.12 -30.97
CA GLY A 71 -13.46 -1.76 -30.53
C GLY A 71 -13.22 -3.00 -29.69
N GLN A 72 -12.35 -3.91 -30.17
CA GLN A 72 -11.92 -5.10 -29.43
C GLN A 72 -11.30 -4.72 -28.09
N LEU A 73 -10.36 -3.77 -28.09
CA LEU A 73 -9.74 -3.26 -26.88
C LEU A 73 -10.76 -2.70 -25.88
N ARG A 74 -11.75 -1.91 -26.34
CA ARG A 74 -12.83 -1.43 -25.45
C ARG A 74 -13.66 -2.58 -24.88
N SER A 75 -13.90 -3.62 -25.67
CA SER A 75 -14.60 -4.82 -25.20
C SER A 75 -13.81 -5.52 -24.10
N ASP A 76 -12.52 -5.71 -24.30
CA ASP A 76 -11.65 -6.37 -23.32
C ASP A 76 -11.55 -5.56 -22.02
N LEU A 77 -11.40 -4.23 -22.13
CA LEU A 77 -11.33 -3.33 -20.97
C LEU A 77 -12.60 -3.32 -20.12
N ARG A 78 -13.78 -3.63 -20.68
CA ARG A 78 -15.01 -3.79 -19.88
C ARG A 78 -14.96 -4.99 -18.93
N HIS A 79 -14.11 -5.97 -19.22
CA HIS A 79 -13.91 -7.16 -18.39
C HIS A 79 -12.75 -6.99 -17.40
N LEU A 80 -12.01 -5.87 -17.45
CA LEU A 80 -10.91 -5.59 -16.54
C LEU A 80 -11.42 -5.39 -15.11
N ALA A 81 -10.84 -6.12 -14.15
CA ALA A 81 -11.08 -5.97 -12.71
C ALA A 81 -9.86 -5.34 -12.01
N PRO A 82 -9.73 -3.99 -12.01
CA PRO A 82 -8.52 -3.34 -11.54
C PRO A 82 -8.34 -3.46 -10.02
N ASP A 83 -9.42 -3.53 -9.24
CA ASP A 83 -9.42 -3.83 -7.81
C ASP A 83 -8.85 -5.22 -7.48
N LEU A 84 -9.18 -6.24 -8.30
CA LEU A 84 -8.56 -7.57 -8.18
C LEU A 84 -7.09 -7.55 -8.62
N LEU A 85 -6.77 -6.88 -9.73
CA LEU A 85 -5.38 -6.72 -10.16
C LEU A 85 -4.53 -6.08 -9.05
N ARG A 86 -5.06 -5.05 -8.38
CA ARG A 86 -4.43 -4.40 -7.23
C ARG A 86 -4.12 -5.35 -6.07
N TRP A 87 -4.96 -6.36 -5.87
CA TRP A 87 -4.79 -7.38 -4.84
C TRP A 87 -3.65 -8.35 -5.15
N HIS A 88 -3.34 -8.55 -6.43
CA HIS A 88 -2.36 -9.55 -6.89
C HIS A 88 -1.01 -8.96 -7.33
N LEU A 89 -0.94 -7.67 -7.68
CA LEU A 89 0.31 -7.04 -8.09
C LEU A 89 1.27 -6.81 -6.91
N PRO A 90 2.49 -7.38 -6.90
CA PRO A 90 3.47 -7.14 -5.86
C PRO A 90 3.72 -5.65 -5.69
N ARG A 91 3.54 -5.13 -4.47
CA ARG A 91 3.99 -3.76 -4.16
C ARG A 91 5.43 -3.81 -3.70
N THR A 92 6.22 -2.85 -4.16
CA THR A 92 7.54 -2.59 -3.58
C THR A 92 7.36 -2.37 -2.09
N ALA A 93 8.03 -3.20 -1.27
CA ALA A 93 8.08 -2.95 0.16
C ALA A 93 8.72 -1.58 0.39
N PRO A 94 8.26 -0.79 1.38
CA PRO A 94 8.85 0.50 1.64
C PRO A 94 10.32 0.33 2.02
N ASP A 95 11.21 1.18 1.51
CA ASP A 95 12.62 1.20 1.95
C ASP A 95 12.77 1.71 3.38
N VAL A 96 11.82 2.54 3.81
CA VAL A 96 11.73 3.15 5.14
C VAL A 96 10.27 3.23 5.57
N VAL A 97 9.99 2.84 6.81
CA VAL A 97 8.74 3.16 7.51
C VAL A 97 9.04 4.22 8.57
N VAL A 98 8.20 5.25 8.62
CA VAL A 98 8.21 6.27 9.67
C VAL A 98 6.98 6.05 10.55
N ALA A 99 7.20 5.84 11.85
CA ALA A 99 6.14 5.76 12.84
C ALA A 99 6.22 6.98 13.76
N LEU A 100 5.10 7.67 13.97
CA LEU A 100 5.00 8.78 14.92
C LEU A 100 4.16 8.31 16.10
N THR A 101 4.72 8.36 17.31
CA THR A 101 4.05 7.85 18.50
C THR A 101 4.47 8.64 19.75
N ASP A 102 3.64 8.60 20.77
CA ASP A 102 3.92 9.11 22.11
C ASP A 102 4.65 8.08 23.00
N GLY A 103 4.97 6.90 22.44
CA GLY A 103 5.68 5.83 23.15
C GLY A 103 4.77 4.85 23.90
N GLN A 104 3.44 5.04 23.89
CA GLN A 104 2.48 4.11 24.49
C GLN A 104 1.96 3.05 23.51
N THR A 105 2.19 3.22 22.21
CA THR A 105 1.81 2.23 21.21
C THR A 105 2.73 1.01 21.30
N ALA A 106 2.17 -0.16 21.59
CA ALA A 106 2.92 -1.41 21.70
C ALA A 106 3.78 -1.68 20.45
N TRP A 107 5.02 -2.11 20.68
CA TRP A 107 5.97 -2.38 19.60
C TRP A 107 5.68 -3.72 18.91
N PRO A 108 5.92 -3.83 17.60
CA PRO A 108 5.78 -5.11 16.92
C PRO A 108 6.83 -6.10 17.44
N SER A 109 6.42 -7.34 17.70
CA SER A 109 7.30 -8.40 18.22
C SER A 109 8.40 -8.83 17.22
N GLN A 110 8.27 -8.49 15.94
CA GLN A 110 9.26 -8.74 14.90
C GLN A 110 9.69 -7.42 14.24
N ARG A 111 11.00 -7.28 14.02
CA ARG A 111 11.56 -6.14 13.30
C ARG A 111 11.01 -6.11 11.86
N PRO A 112 10.47 -4.97 11.39
CA PRO A 112 10.12 -4.80 9.99
C PRO A 112 11.33 -5.03 9.08
N SER A 113 11.10 -5.62 7.92
CA SER A 113 12.15 -5.91 6.94
C SER A 113 12.73 -4.65 6.27
N CYS A 114 12.11 -3.50 6.51
CA CYS A 114 12.53 -2.18 6.05
C CYS A 114 13.24 -1.40 7.17
N ARG A 115 13.91 -0.30 6.82
CA ARG A 115 14.45 0.61 7.84
C ARG A 115 13.28 1.24 8.60
N THR A 116 13.38 1.34 9.92
CA THR A 116 12.33 1.97 10.73
C THR A 116 12.87 3.19 11.44
N VAL A 117 12.19 4.32 11.25
CA VAL A 117 12.42 5.58 11.97
C VAL A 117 11.21 5.85 12.84
N VAL A 118 11.43 6.09 14.13
CA VAL A 118 10.39 6.39 15.11
C VAL A 118 10.55 7.84 15.54
N GLY A 119 9.55 8.67 15.26
CA GLY A 119 9.43 10.01 15.84
C GLY A 119 8.65 9.93 17.16
N LEU A 120 9.33 10.17 18.28
CA LEU A 120 8.70 10.30 19.59
C LEU A 120 8.35 11.75 19.87
N PHE A 121 7.09 12.06 20.15
CA PHE A 121 6.68 13.38 20.60
C PHE A 121 6.27 13.34 22.07
N GLY A 122 6.72 14.33 22.83
CA GLY A 122 6.47 14.41 24.27
C GLY A 122 5.00 14.69 24.59
N ARG A 123 4.42 13.89 25.49
CA ARG A 123 3.22 14.24 26.25
C ARG A 123 3.60 14.59 27.69
N PRO A 124 2.88 15.52 28.35
CA PRO A 124 2.99 15.66 29.80
C PRO A 124 2.63 14.33 30.46
N SER A 125 3.35 13.96 31.52
CA SER A 125 3.26 12.67 32.20
C SER A 125 1.80 12.27 32.45
N TYR A 126 1.35 11.23 31.76
CA TYR A 126 0.09 10.58 32.05
C TYR A 126 0.36 9.55 33.15
N VAL A 127 -0.23 9.79 34.32
CA VAL A 127 -0.36 8.73 35.33
C VAL A 127 -1.50 7.86 34.84
N ASP A 128 -1.25 6.59 34.59
CA ASP A 128 -2.34 5.65 34.37
C ASP A 128 -3.06 5.49 35.71
N GLU A 129 -4.34 5.88 35.74
CA GLU A 129 -5.14 5.82 36.96
C GLU A 129 -5.40 4.36 37.39
N ASP A 130 -5.35 3.43 36.44
CA ASP A 130 -5.60 2.00 36.65
C ASP A 130 -4.32 1.22 36.98
N ASP A 131 -3.14 1.72 36.58
CA ASP A 131 -1.83 1.15 36.93
C ASP A 131 -0.80 2.25 37.28
N PRO A 132 -0.67 2.63 38.57
CA PRO A 132 0.23 3.69 38.98
C PRO A 132 1.72 3.35 38.78
N ASP A 133 2.05 2.07 38.56
CA ASP A 133 3.41 1.60 38.29
C ASP A 133 3.69 1.41 36.78
N TYR A 134 2.74 1.78 35.91
CA TYR A 134 2.89 1.68 34.46
C TYR A 134 4.14 2.44 33.98
N ARG A 135 5.04 1.71 33.30
CA ARG A 135 6.17 2.27 32.58
C ARG A 135 6.03 1.99 31.10
N PRO A 136 6.03 3.02 30.23
CA PRO A 136 5.99 2.80 28.79
C PRO A 136 7.14 1.90 28.34
N GLU A 137 6.86 0.97 27.42
CA GLU A 137 7.89 0.15 26.81
C GLU A 137 8.88 1.04 26.04
N LEU A 138 10.16 0.89 26.33
CA LEU A 138 11.21 1.59 25.59
C LEU A 138 11.18 1.17 24.11
N PRO A 139 11.45 2.10 23.19
CA PRO A 139 11.58 1.75 21.78
C PRO A 139 12.61 0.63 21.56
N PRO A 140 12.34 -0.32 20.66
CA PRO A 140 13.24 -1.44 20.42
C PRO A 140 14.53 -0.98 19.75
N GLU A 141 15.66 -1.61 20.09
CA GLU A 141 17.00 -1.22 19.64
C GLU A 141 17.19 -1.21 18.11
N TRP A 142 16.38 -1.97 17.38
CA TRP A 142 16.44 -2.02 15.92
C TRP A 142 15.80 -0.79 15.24
N ALA A 143 15.05 0.02 15.98
CA ALA A 143 14.42 1.23 15.47
C ALA A 143 15.33 2.44 15.68
N ARG A 144 15.45 3.30 14.67
CA ARG A 144 16.11 4.60 14.84
C ARG A 144 15.12 5.58 15.44
N VAL A 145 15.34 5.98 16.69
CA VAL A 145 14.48 6.93 17.40
C VAL A 145 14.93 8.37 17.17
N VAL A 146 13.98 9.25 16.92
CA VAL A 146 14.14 10.71 16.80
C VAL A 146 13.16 11.35 17.78
N GLN A 147 13.67 12.16 18.70
CA GLN A 147 12.82 12.99 19.55
C GLN A 147 12.33 14.18 18.72
N LEU A 148 11.01 14.34 18.65
CA LEU A 148 10.36 15.45 17.98
C LEU A 148 10.07 16.51 19.04
N GLU A 149 10.88 17.56 19.03
CA GLU A 149 10.62 18.77 19.79
C GLU A 149 9.41 19.50 19.17
N ARG A 150 8.67 20.22 20.02
CA ARG A 150 7.44 20.92 19.63
C ARG A 150 7.73 22.24 18.92
#